data_AF-A0A2V9S995-F1
#
_entry.id   AF-A0A2V9S995-F1
#
_cell.length_a   1.000
_cell.length_b   1.000
_cell.length_c   1.000
_cell.angle_alpha   90.00
_cell.angle_beta   90.00
_cell.angle_gamma   90.00
#
_symmetry.space_group_name_H-M   'P 1'
#
loop_
_entity.id
_entity.type
_entity.pdbx_description
1 polymer ?
#
loop_
_entity_poly.entity_id
_entity_poly.type
_entity_poly.pdbx_seq_one_letter_code
_entity_poly.pdbx_strand_id
1 'polypeptide(L)' 'MTAVKLEDARRVISAAEKKAREIGQPMNIAVADEGGNIVAHVRMDNAWIGS' A
#
# COMPACT_ATOMS: atom_id res chain seq x y z
N MET A 1 -9.98 11.81 -16.58
CA MET A 1 -9.08 11.14 -15.62
C MET A 1 -9.93 10.56 -14.51
N THR A 2 -9.99 9.24 -14.39
CA THR A 2 -10.65 8.57 -13.27
C THR A 2 -9.65 8.43 -12.14
N ALA A 3 -9.76 9.28 -11.12
CA ALA A 3 -8.92 9.22 -9.93
C ALA A 3 -9.00 7.83 -9.27
N VAL A 4 -7.87 7.37 -8.71
CA VAL A 4 -7.79 6.12 -7.95
C VAL A 4 -8.79 6.20 -6.79
N LYS A 5 -9.76 5.28 -6.76
CA LYS A 5 -10.75 5.23 -5.69
C LYS A 5 -10.17 4.52 -4.46
N LEU A 6 -10.70 4.84 -3.29
CA LEU A 6 -10.30 4.20 -2.03
C LEU A 6 -10.44 2.67 -2.06
N GLU A 7 -11.46 2.15 -2.72
CA GLU A 7 -11.67 0.71 -2.88
C GLU A 7 -10.53 0.06 -3.68
N ASP A 8 -10.11 0.67 -4.79
CA ASP A 8 -8.98 0.19 -5.58
C ASP A 8 -7.67 0.26 -4.80
N ALA A 9 -7.43 1.35 -4.08
CA ALA A 9 -6.25 1.48 -3.23
C ALA A 9 -6.19 0.37 -2.15
N ARG A 10 -7.32 0.03 -1.53
CA ARG A 10 -7.42 -1.07 -0.57
C ARG A 10 -7.15 -2.44 -1.20
N ARG A 11 -7.62 -2.69 -2.43
CA ARG A 11 -7.30 -3.94 -3.15
C ARG A 11 -5.80 -4.05 -3.44
N VAL A 12 -5.16 -2.96 -3.88
CA VAL A 12 -3.71 -2.91 -4.13
C VAL A 12 -2.93 -3.18 -2.84
N ILE A 13 -3.30 -2.51 -1.74
CA ILE A 13 -2.70 -2.74 -0.42
C ILE A 13 -2.81 -4.20 0.00
N SER A 14 -3.99 -4.81 -0.09
CA SER A 14 -4.19 -6.21 0.30
C SER A 14 -3.32 -7.18 -0.52
N ALA A 15 -3.17 -6.92 -1.82
CA ALA A 15 -2.29 -7.71 -2.68
C ALA A 15 -0.80 -7.54 -2.31
N ALA A 16 -0.38 -6.31 -2.03
CA ALA A 16 0.99 -5.99 -1.60
C ALA A 16 1.31 -6.63 -0.24
N GLU A 17 0.41 -6.55 0.74
CA GLU A 17 0.55 -7.22 2.02
C GLU A 17 0.66 -8.75 1.89
N LYS A 18 -0.15 -9.35 0.99
CA LYS A 18 -0.06 -10.78 0.70
C LYS A 18 1.34 -11.12 0.19
N LYS A 19 1.86 -10.35 -0.78
CA LYS A 19 3.19 -10.60 -1.33
C LYS A 19 4.29 -10.39 -0.29
N ALA A 20 4.17 -9.34 0.52
CA ALA A 20 5.08 -9.05 1.63
C ALA A 20 5.17 -10.23 2.62
N ARG A 21 4.02 -10.83 2.97
CA ARG A 21 3.98 -12.06 3.78
C ARG A 21 4.65 -13.24 3.08
N GLU A 22 4.40 -13.44 1.78
CA GLU A 22 5.01 -14.53 1.00
C GLU A 22 6.54 -14.45 0.94
N ILE A 23 7.11 -13.23 0.88
CA ILE A 23 8.56 -13.02 0.81
C ILE A 23 9.22 -12.81 2.18
N GLY A 24 8.44 -12.81 3.28
CA GLY A 24 8.95 -12.65 4.64
C GLY A 24 9.44 -11.23 4.97
N GLN A 25 9.02 -10.21 4.22
CA GLN A 25 9.43 -8.83 4.43
C GLN A 25 8.20 -7.93 4.67
N PRO A 26 7.90 -7.54 5.91
CA PRO A 26 6.86 -6.56 6.22
C PRO A 26 7.22 -5.17 5.65
N MET A 27 6.21 -4.45 5.14
CA MET A 27 6.39 -3.19 4.39
C MET A 27 5.49 -2.06 4.92
N ASN A 28 5.91 -0.81 4.69
CA ASN A 28 4.99 0.31 4.53
C ASN A 28 4.46 0.30 3.10
N ILE A 29 3.16 0.51 2.92
CA ILE A 29 2.51 0.46 1.61
C ILE A 29 1.65 1.70 1.46
N ALA A 30 2.05 2.58 0.53
CA ALA A 30 1.30 3.77 0.15
C ALA A 30 0.76 3.62 -1.28
N VAL A 31 -0.49 4.03 -1.49
CA VAL A 31 -1.09 4.18 -2.81
C VAL A 31 -1.43 5.65 -3.02
N ALA A 32 -0.93 6.22 -4.12
CA ALA A 32 -1.19 7.59 -4.53
C ALA A 32 -1.96 7.64 -5.86
N ASP A 33 -2.67 8.73 -6.10
CA ASP A 33 -3.26 9.04 -7.40
C ASP A 33 -2.23 9.63 -8.38
N GLU A 34 -2.68 9.95 -9.59
CA GLU A 34 -1.83 10.53 -10.64
C GLU A 34 -1.27 11.92 -10.30
N GLY A 35 -1.87 12.62 -9.34
CA GLY A 35 -1.37 13.88 -8.80
C GLY A 35 -0.35 13.70 -7.67
N GLY A 36 -0.05 12.46 -7.29
CA GLY A 36 0.82 12.14 -6.16
C GLY A 36 0.15 12.28 -4.80
N ASN A 37 -1.18 12.47 -4.74
CA ASN A 37 -1.89 12.55 -3.47
C ASN A 37 -2.07 11.15 -2.90
N ILE A 38 -1.70 10.94 -1.62
CA ILE A 38 -1.90 9.66 -0.95
C ILE A 38 -3.40 9.41 -0.77
N VAL A 39 -3.87 8.30 -1.34
CA VAL A 39 -5.25 7.81 -1.21
C VAL A 39 -5.37 6.87 -0.01
N ALA A 40 -4.36 6.04 0.22
CA ALA A 40 -4.31 5.13 1.37
C ALA A 40 -2.85 4.78 1.73
N HIS A 41 -2.60 4.56 3.03
CA HIS A 41 -1.32 4.13 3.54
C HIS A 41 -1.52 3.17 4.71
N VAL A 42 -0.76 2.08 4.73
CA VAL A 42 -0.70 1.13 5.85
C VAL A 42 0.76 0.81 6.17
N ARG A 43 1.00 0.53 7.46
CA ARG A 43 2.26 -0.05 7.91
C ARG A 43 1.96 -1.43 8.48
N MET A 44 2.61 -2.45 7.94
CA MET A 44 2.56 -3.79 8.51
C MET A 44 3.31 -3.85 9.84
N ASP A 45 2.90 -4.74 10.73
CA ASP A 45 3.65 -5.02 11.95
C ASP A 45 5.08 -5.44 11.64
N ASN A 46 6.04 -4.92 12.41
CA ASN A 46 7.48 -5.14 12.23
C ASN A 46 8.08 -4.63 10.91
N ALA A 47 7.34 -3.87 10.09
CA ALA A 47 7.92 -3.19 8.93
C ALA A 47 8.97 -2.17 9.38
N TRP A 48 10.02 -2.01 8.57
CA TRP A 48 11.04 -1.00 8.79
C TRP A 48 10.42 0.40 8.85
N ILE A 49 10.90 1.24 9.76
CA ILE A 49 10.33 2.59 9.95
C ILE A 49 10.55 3.47 8.70
N GLY A 50 11.59 3.19 7.91
CA GLY A 50 11.93 3.94 6.70
C GLY A 50 11.62 3.24 5.37
N SER A 51 10.84 2.15 5.36
CA SER A 51 10.37 1.54 4.10
C SER A 51 9.17 2.25 3.48
#